data_AF-A0A0D6H2Y0-F1
#
_entry.id   AF-A0A0D6H2Y0-F1
#
_cell.length_a   1.000
_cell.length_b   1.000
_cell.length_c   1.000
_cell.angle_alpha   90.00
_cell.angle_beta   90.00
_cell.angle_gamma   90.00
#
_symmetry.space_group_name_H-M   'P 1'
#
loop_
_entity.id
_entity.type
_entity.pdbx_description
1 polymer ?
#
loop_
_entity_poly.entity_id
_entity_poly.type
_entity_poly.pdbx_seq_one_letter_code
_entity_poly.pdbx_strand_id
1 'polypeptide(L)'
;MLNIRESVLLPGSMSEMHFFLLIGISSIHSDRVILAMKDYLVGGHSRKEVCEKYQMNNGYFSTTLGRLIRLNALAARLAPYYTDESSAFD
;
A
#
# COMPACT_ATOMS: atom_id res chain seq x y z
N MET A 1 15.35 1.42 -13.83
CA MET A 1 14.48 2.41 -13.15
C MET A 1 13.09 1.80 -13.04
N LEU A 2 12.48 1.80 -11.85
CA LEU A 2 11.09 1.34 -11.68
C LEU A 2 10.15 2.28 -12.45
N ASN A 3 9.32 1.73 -13.32
CA ASN A 3 8.29 2.49 -14.01
C ASN A 3 7.13 2.74 -13.02
N ILE A 4 7.29 3.74 -12.16
CA ILE A 4 6.36 4.06 -11.05
C ILE A 4 4.92 4.31 -11.56
N ARG A 5 4.77 4.63 -12.85
CA ARG A 5 3.49 5.00 -13.49
C ARG A 5 2.47 3.86 -13.58
N GLU A 6 2.86 2.59 -13.52
CA GLU A 6 1.92 1.45 -13.64
C GLU A 6 1.41 0.91 -12.29
N SER A 7 1.88 1.45 -11.16
CA SER A 7 1.54 0.94 -9.82
C SER A 7 0.74 1.94 -8.98
N VAL A 8 -0.18 2.66 -9.61
CA VAL A 8 -1.03 3.62 -8.89
C VAL A 8 -1.98 2.85 -7.96
N LEU A 9 -1.84 3.06 -6.66
CA LEU A 9 -2.83 2.60 -5.69
C LEU A 9 -3.97 3.62 -5.59
N LEU A 10 -5.18 3.18 -5.92
CA LEU A 10 -6.38 3.99 -5.99
C LEU A 10 -7.17 3.92 -4.66
N PRO A 11 -8.06 4.88 -4.39
CA PRO A 11 -8.96 4.77 -3.25
C PRO A 11 -9.77 3.47 -3.34
N GLY A 12 -9.83 2.71 -2.24
CA GLY A 12 -10.64 1.48 -2.15
C GLY A 12 -10.14 0.33 -3.03
N SER A 13 -8.91 0.41 -3.55
CA SER A 13 -8.35 -0.62 -4.45
C SER A 13 -7.71 -1.81 -3.73
N MET A 14 -7.79 -1.88 -2.39
CA MET A 14 -7.04 -2.85 -1.59
C MET A 14 -7.91 -3.44 -0.47
N SER A 15 -7.81 -4.76 -0.26
CA SER A 15 -8.44 -5.42 0.88
C SER A 15 -7.72 -5.05 2.20
N GLU A 16 -8.46 -5.10 3.31
CA GLU A 16 -7.91 -4.77 4.64
C GLU A 16 -6.71 -5.65 5.01
N MET A 17 -6.79 -6.96 4.74
CA MET A 17 -5.69 -7.89 5.01
C MET A 17 -4.44 -7.56 4.19
N HIS A 18 -4.59 -7.28 2.89
CA HIS A 18 -3.46 -6.89 2.05
C HIS A 18 -2.83 -5.58 2.56
N PHE A 19 -3.66 -4.61 2.93
CA PHE A 19 -3.19 -3.36 3.53
C PHE A 19 -2.35 -3.59 4.80
N PHE A 20 -2.84 -4.38 5.75
CA PHE A 20 -2.11 -4.64 6.99
C PHE A 20 -0.82 -5.43 6.79
N LEU A 21 -0.77 -6.34 5.82
CA LEU A 21 0.48 -7.01 5.44
C LEU A 21 1.52 -6.02 4.91
N LEU A 22 1.11 -5.09 4.03
CA LEU A 22 2.01 -4.04 3.54
C LEU A 22 2.48 -3.10 4.66
N ILE A 23 1.59 -2.75 5.61
CA ILE A 23 1.98 -1.96 6.79
C ILE A 23 2.99 -2.72 7.65
N GLY A 24 2.77 -4.02 7.89
CA GLY A 24 3.65 -4.86 8.71
C GLY A 24 5.08 -4.97 8.19
N ILE A 25 5.28 -4.91 6.86
CA ILE A 25 6.62 -4.90 6.25
C ILE A 25 7.15 -3.48 5.97
N SER A 26 6.37 -2.44 6.24
CA SER A 26 6.76 -1.05 6.05
C SER A 26 7.47 -0.49 7.28
N SER A 27 8.19 0.63 7.11
CA SER A 27 8.68 1.46 8.21
C SER A 27 7.71 2.59 8.60
N ILE A 28 6.39 2.37 8.43
CA ILE A 28 5.34 3.32 8.84
C ILE A 28 4.84 2.88 10.21
N HIS A 29 5.07 3.71 11.23
CA HIS A 29 4.73 3.39 12.62
C HIS A 29 3.73 4.35 13.26
N SER A 30 3.34 5.42 12.56
CA SER A 30 2.38 6.37 13.08
C SER A 30 0.96 5.83 12.90
N ASP A 31 0.26 5.53 13.99
CA ASP A 31 -1.14 5.06 13.98
C ASP A 31 -2.04 5.98 13.17
N ARG A 32 -1.88 7.30 13.34
CA ARG A 32 -2.61 8.31 12.58
C ARG A 32 -2.44 8.14 11.07
N VAL A 33 -1.21 7.87 10.63
CA VAL A 33 -0.89 7.69 9.20
C VAL A 33 -1.37 6.33 8.70
N ILE A 34 -1.27 5.28 9.52
CA ILE A 34 -1.80 3.96 9.19
C ILE A 34 -3.32 4.04 8.97
N LEU A 35 -4.04 4.68 9.90
CA LEU A 35 -5.48 4.90 9.77
C LEU A 35 -5.82 5.76 8.54
N ALA A 36 -5.06 6.81 8.27
CA ALA A 36 -5.25 7.63 7.07
C ALA A 36 -5.09 6.82 5.78
N MET A 37 -4.04 5.99 5.68
CA MET A 37 -3.82 5.14 4.51
C MET A 37 -4.85 4.03 4.40
N LYS A 38 -5.35 3.51 5.54
CA LYS A 38 -6.45 2.53 5.56
C LYS A 38 -7.73 3.15 5.00
N ASP A 39 -8.13 4.32 5.48
CA ASP A 39 -9.32 5.03 5.01
C ASP A 39 -9.24 5.31 3.50
N TYR A 40 -8.05 5.67 3.00
CA TYR A 40 -7.84 5.87 1.56
C TYR A 40 -7.88 4.54 0.78
N LEU A 41 -6.97 3.60 1.06
CA LEU A 41 -6.73 2.41 0.25
C LEU A 41 -7.78 1.31 0.41
N VAL A 42 -8.38 1.21 1.60
CA VAL A 42 -9.41 0.21 1.93
C VAL A 42 -10.78 0.86 1.96
N GLY A 43 -10.93 1.99 2.65
CA GLY A 43 -12.21 2.68 2.84
C GLY A 43 -12.71 3.44 1.60
N GLY A 44 -11.85 3.68 0.61
CA GLY A 44 -12.25 4.41 -0.61
C GLY A 44 -12.38 5.92 -0.44
N HIS A 45 -11.97 6.46 0.72
CA HIS A 45 -12.04 7.90 0.97
C HIS A 45 -11.10 8.66 0.02
N SER A 46 -11.52 9.86 -0.39
CA SER A 46 -10.70 10.73 -1.21
C SER A 46 -9.47 11.22 -0.43
N ARG A 47 -8.42 11.59 -1.16
CA ARG A 47 -7.22 12.22 -0.56
C ARG A 47 -7.60 13.45 0.28
N LYS A 48 -8.56 14.24 -0.19
CA LYS A 48 -9.01 15.46 0.50
C LYS A 48 -9.56 15.13 1.88
N GLU A 49 -10.54 14.23 1.94
CA GLU A 49 -11.18 13.82 3.19
C GLU A 49 -10.17 13.24 4.19
N VAL A 50 -9.26 12.39 3.73
CA VAL A 50 -8.23 11.79 4.58
C VAL A 50 -7.24 12.84 5.09
N CYS A 51 -6.73 13.72 4.22
CA CYS A 51 -5.82 14.80 4.62
C CYS A 51 -6.46 15.73 5.66
N GLU A 52 -7.74 16.07 5.49
CA GLU A 52 -8.50 16.89 6.44
C GLU A 52 -8.73 16.16 7.77
N LYS A 53 -9.23 14.93 7.74
CA LYS A 53 -9.55 14.11 8.93
C LYS A 53 -8.34 13.83 9.81
N TYR A 54 -7.19 13.54 9.19
CA TYR A 54 -5.97 13.13 9.90
C TYR A 54 -4.90 14.24 9.96
N GLN A 55 -5.26 15.47 9.58
CA GLN A 55 -4.36 16.63 9.55
C GLN A 55 -3.03 16.33 8.83
N MET A 56 -3.11 15.66 7.68
CA MET A 56 -1.97 15.38 6.83
C MET A 56 -1.87 16.43 5.73
N ASN A 57 -0.66 16.95 5.49
CA ASN A 57 -0.42 17.75 4.30
C ASN A 57 -0.26 16.85 3.06
N ASN A 58 -0.48 17.41 1.87
CA ASN A 58 -0.41 16.69 0.60
C ASN A 58 0.97 16.04 0.34
N GLY A 59 2.05 16.67 0.78
CA GLY A 59 3.41 16.13 0.62
C GLY A 59 3.61 14.87 1.46
N TYR A 60 3.14 14.88 2.71
CA TYR A 60 3.26 13.74 3.61
C TYR A 60 2.36 12.58 3.18
N PHE A 61 1.14 12.89 2.74
CA PHE A 61 0.25 11.91 2.11
C PHE A 61 0.94 11.25 0.90
N SER A 62 1.44 12.07 -0.04
CA SER A 62 2.05 11.58 -1.28
C SER A 62 3.31 10.75 -1.01
N THR A 63 4.14 11.18 -0.06
CA THR A 63 5.35 10.44 0.34
C THR A 63 4.99 9.09 0.96
N THR A 64 3.98 9.05 1.82
CA THR A 64 3.51 7.81 2.46
C THR A 64 2.92 6.85 1.43
N LEU A 65 2.03 7.35 0.56
CA LEU A 65 1.44 6.55 -0.51
C LEU A 65 2.51 6.02 -1.47
N GLY A 66 3.52 6.83 -1.81
CA GLY A 66 4.66 6.41 -2.62
C GLY A 66 5.46 5.25 -2.01
N ARG A 67 5.63 5.24 -0.68
CA ARG A 67 6.27 4.11 0.03
C ARG A 67 5.45 2.83 -0.10
N LEU A 68 4.13 2.92 0.05
CA LEU A 68 3.22 1.78 -0.09
C LEU A 68 3.16 1.27 -1.54
N ILE A 69 3.11 2.17 -2.52
CA ILE A 69 3.20 1.83 -3.95
C ILE A 69 4.48 1.02 -4.23
N ARG A 70 5.62 1.47 -3.72
CA ARG A 70 6.89 0.76 -3.89
C ARG A 70 6.87 -0.62 -3.22
N LEU A 71 6.34 -0.72 -2.00
CA LEU A 71 6.24 -2.00 -1.29
C LEU A 71 5.28 -2.96 -2.00
N ASN A 72 4.14 -2.49 -2.48
CA ASN A 72 3.20 -3.28 -3.27
C ASN A 72 3.87 -3.84 -4.54
N ALA A 73 4.64 -3.02 -5.26
CA ALA A 73 5.39 -3.48 -6.44
C ALA A 73 6.47 -4.51 -6.08
N LEU A 74 7.14 -4.37 -4.94
CA LEU A 74 8.10 -5.36 -4.45
C LEU A 74 7.42 -6.67 -4.03
N ALA A 75 6.30 -6.59 -3.33
CA ALA A 75 5.50 -7.75 -2.94
C ALA A 75 5.01 -8.53 -4.18
N ALA A 76 4.53 -7.84 -5.21
CA ALA A 76 4.14 -8.46 -6.48
C ALA A 76 5.31 -9.20 -7.17
N ARG A 77 6.53 -8.63 -7.09
CA ARG A 77 7.74 -9.29 -7.61
C ARG A 77 8.24 -10.44 -6.74
N LEU A 78 7.90 -10.44 -5.46
CA LEU A 78 8.20 -11.52 -4.53
C LEU A 78 7.21 -12.68 -4.68
N ALA A 79 5.96 -12.41 -5.07
CA ALA A 79 4.90 -13.41 -5.13
C ALA A 79 5.28 -14.71 -5.89
N PRO A 80 5.96 -14.68 -7.06
CA PRO A 80 6.36 -15.89 -7.77
C PRO A 80 7.31 -16.82 -6.98
N TYR A 81 8.09 -16.29 -6.04
CA TYR A 81 9.00 -17.10 -5.21
C TYR A 81 8.27 -17.86 -4.08
N TYR A 82 7.00 -17.53 -3.82
CA TYR A 82 6.16 -18.18 -2.82
C TYR A 82 5.08 -19.08 -3.44
N THR A 83 5.01 -19.11 -4.77
CA THR A 83 4.17 -20.07 -5.50
C THR A 83 5.05 -21.23 -5.91
N ASP A 84 4.77 -22.43 -5.40
CA ASP A 84 5.55 -23.63 -5.72
C ASP A 84 5.56 -23.93 -7.23
N GLU A 85 6.75 -23.95 -7.83
CA GLU A 85 7.05 -24.79 -9.00
C GLU A 85 7.44 -26.22 -8.58
N SER A 86 7.15 -26.66 -7.34
CA SER A 86 7.55 -27.97 -6.81
C SER A 86 6.47 -29.06 -6.88
N SER A 87 5.37 -28.85 -7.61
CA SER A 87 4.39 -29.92 -7.93
C SER A 87 4.76 -30.73 -9.18
N ALA A 88 6.00 -30.63 -9.68
CA ALA A 88 6.46 -31.27 -10.91
C ALA A 88 7.41 -32.47 -10.70
N PHE A 89 7.40 -33.07 -9.51
CA PHE A 89 8.02 -34.36 -9.25
C PHE A 89 7.01 -35.27 -8.52
N ASP A 90 5.93 -35.61 -9.22
CA ASP A 90 5.20 -36.87 -9.01
C ASP A 90 5.73 -37.92 -9.99
#